data_AF-A0A552V688-F1
#
_entry.id   AF-A0A552V688-F1
#
_cell.length_a   1.000
_cell.length_b   1.000
_cell.length_c   1.000
_cell.angle_alpha   90.00
_cell.angle_beta   90.00
_cell.angle_gamma   90.00
#
_symmetry.space_group_name_H-M   'P 1'
#
loop_
_entity.id
_entity.type
_entity.pdbx_description
1 polymer ?
#
loop_
_entity_poly.entity_id
_entity_poly.type
_entity_poly.pdbx_seq_one_letter_code
_entity_poly.pdbx_strand_id
1 'polypeptide(L)'
;MEIEKLKDVADFAAKIETAQQFNKLKPHRYGNGCYSAELQFGGYNHLVLSIMDIIKVCIVALDAQEDLAPQFHSASNISSVLDIALQLIPMEESQVLDNCYQLHLRLKQQKE
;
A
#
# COMPACT_ATOMS: atom_id res chain seq x y z
N MET A 1 -35.60 -29.15 -5.18
CA MET A 1 -35.14 -27.80 -5.60
C MET A 1 -34.73 -26.89 -4.43
N GLU A 2 -35.59 -26.53 -3.47
CA GLU A 2 -35.16 -25.66 -2.33
C GLU A 2 -34.20 -26.36 -1.35
N ILE A 3 -34.44 -27.64 -1.05
CA ILE A 3 -33.61 -28.43 -0.12
C ILE A 3 -32.22 -28.74 -0.70
N GLU A 4 -32.12 -28.94 -2.03
CA GLU A 4 -30.84 -29.17 -2.72
C GLU A 4 -29.96 -27.91 -2.72
N LYS A 5 -30.56 -26.73 -2.95
CA LYS A 5 -29.86 -25.44 -2.86
C LYS A 5 -29.33 -25.16 -1.46
N LEU A 6 -30.08 -25.54 -0.41
CA LEU A 6 -29.65 -25.40 0.98
C LEU A 6 -28.45 -26.29 1.31
N LYS A 7 -28.41 -27.50 0.75
CA LYS A 7 -27.28 -28.43 0.92
C LYS A 7 -26.02 -27.93 0.19
N ASP A 8 -26.18 -27.42 -1.03
CA ASP A 8 -25.06 -26.85 -1.80
C ASP A 8 -24.43 -25.63 -1.09
N VAL A 9 -25.25 -24.79 -0.44
CA VAL A 9 -24.77 -23.64 0.35
C VAL A 9 -24.01 -24.10 1.60
N ALA A 10 -24.49 -25.14 2.29
CA ALA A 10 -23.81 -25.70 3.46
C ALA A 10 -22.46 -26.34 3.08
N ASP A 11 -22.43 -27.08 1.98
CA ASP A 11 -21.21 -27.70 1.45
C ASP A 11 -20.19 -26.64 0.99
N PHE A 12 -20.66 -25.50 0.46
CA PHE A 12 -19.81 -24.36 0.13
C PHE A 12 -19.28 -23.64 1.38
N ALA A 13 -20.11 -23.44 2.41
CA ALA A 13 -19.68 -22.82 3.67
C ALA A 13 -18.59 -23.65 4.37
N ALA A 14 -18.75 -24.98 4.44
CA ALA A 14 -17.74 -25.88 4.99
C ALA A 14 -16.39 -25.81 4.23
N LYS A 15 -16.44 -25.59 2.91
CA LYS A 15 -15.24 -25.38 2.09
C LYS A 15 -14.58 -24.02 2.34
N ILE A 16 -15.36 -22.98 2.66
CA ILE A 16 -14.83 -21.67 3.02
C ILE A 16 -14.17 -21.69 4.41
N GLU A 17 -14.77 -22.38 5.39
CA GLU A 17 -14.20 -22.49 6.74
C GLU A 17 -12.84 -23.19 6.76
N THR A 18 -12.64 -24.12 5.82
CA THR A 18 -11.37 -24.85 5.65
C THR A 18 -10.44 -24.20 4.63
N ALA A 19 -10.85 -23.09 4.01
CA ALA A 19 -10.07 -22.41 2.99
C ALA A 19 -8.85 -21.69 3.61
N GLN A 20 -7.66 -22.13 3.22
CA GLN A 20 -6.39 -21.49 3.59
C GLN A 20 -5.95 -20.42 2.58
N GLN A 21 -6.78 -20.12 1.56
CA GLN A 21 -6.42 -19.22 0.47
C GLN A 21 -6.59 -17.73 0.83
N PHE A 22 -7.33 -17.38 1.89
CA PHE A 22 -7.69 -16.01 2.25
C PHE A 22 -6.75 -15.35 3.27
N ASN A 23 -5.43 -15.46 3.07
CA ASN A 23 -4.45 -15.00 4.07
C ASN A 23 -3.86 -13.60 3.77
N LYS A 24 -4.17 -13.02 2.61
CA LYS A 24 -3.56 -11.74 2.19
C LYS A 24 -4.20 -10.53 2.84
N LEU A 25 -5.52 -10.51 2.99
CA LEU A 25 -6.26 -9.41 3.59
C LEU A 25 -6.41 -9.66 5.09
N LYS A 26 -5.87 -8.75 5.90
CA LYS A 26 -6.03 -8.79 7.35
C LYS A 26 -7.06 -7.73 7.76
N PRO A 27 -8.02 -8.06 8.64
CA PRO A 27 -8.99 -7.07 9.11
C PRO A 27 -8.26 -5.97 9.89
N HIS A 28 -8.58 -4.71 9.58
CA HIS A 28 -8.01 -3.58 10.29
C HIS A 28 -8.68 -3.43 11.66
N ARG A 29 -7.88 -3.26 12.72
CA ARG A 29 -8.38 -3.30 14.12
C ARG A 29 -9.44 -2.23 14.45
N TYR A 30 -9.48 -1.14 13.69
CA TYR A 30 -10.27 0.05 14.02
C TYR A 30 -11.37 0.40 13.01
N GLY A 31 -11.62 -0.44 11.99
CA GLY A 31 -12.60 -0.12 10.94
C GLY A 31 -13.40 -1.33 10.46
N ASN A 32 -14.70 -1.34 10.72
CA ASN A 32 -15.61 -2.29 10.08
C ASN A 32 -15.54 -2.09 8.55
N GLY A 33 -15.12 -3.11 7.82
CA GLY A 33 -15.00 -3.08 6.36
C GLY A 33 -13.65 -2.60 5.81
N CYS A 34 -12.66 -2.28 6.66
CA CYS A 34 -11.31 -1.96 6.23
C CYS A 34 -10.39 -3.18 6.36
N TYR A 35 -9.62 -3.46 5.31
CA TYR A 35 -8.64 -4.55 5.27
C TYR A 35 -7.28 -3.99 4.90
N SER A 36 -6.23 -4.54 5.50
CA SER A 36 -4.84 -4.23 5.15
C SER A 36 -4.20 -5.41 4.41
N ALA A 37 -3.29 -5.07 3.51
CA ALA A 37 -2.32 -6.00 2.94
C ALA A 37 -0.92 -5.54 3.35
N GLU A 38 -0.10 -6.47 3.83
CA GLU A 38 1.26 -6.16 4.28
C GLU A 38 2.23 -6.10 3.09
N LEU A 39 3.04 -5.05 3.05
CA LEU A 39 4.16 -4.90 2.13
C LEU A 39 5.46 -5.04 2.93
N GLN A 40 6.44 -5.75 2.37
CA GLN A 40 7.73 -5.99 3.03
C GLN A 40 8.80 -5.11 2.40
N PHE A 41 9.54 -4.39 3.25
CA PHE A 41 10.66 -3.54 2.82
C PHE A 41 11.90 -3.84 3.66
N GLY A 42 13.09 -3.74 3.05
CA GLY A 42 14.37 -3.95 3.75
C GLY A 42 14.75 -2.83 4.74
N GLY A 43 14.00 -1.73 4.79
CA GLY A 43 14.25 -0.58 5.67
C GLY A 43 13.75 0.74 5.07
N TYR A 44 13.94 1.86 5.78
CA TYR A 44 13.46 3.18 5.35
C TYR A 44 13.99 3.60 3.98
N ASN A 45 15.25 3.31 3.67
CA ASN A 45 15.80 3.63 2.36
C ASN A 45 15.09 2.85 1.24
N HIS A 46 14.85 1.55 1.43
CA HIS A 46 14.11 0.74 0.46
C HIS A 46 12.65 1.21 0.32
N LEU A 47 12.01 1.57 1.44
CA LEU A 47 10.67 2.15 1.44
C LEU A 47 10.61 3.45 0.63
N VAL A 48 11.48 4.42 0.92
CA VAL A 48 11.51 5.72 0.24
C VAL A 48 11.83 5.57 -1.25
N LEU A 49 12.79 4.71 -1.62
CA LEU A 49 13.08 4.40 -3.01
C LEU A 49 11.86 3.78 -3.71
N SER A 50 11.15 2.87 -3.05
CA SER A 50 9.93 2.26 -3.60
C SER A 50 8.84 3.32 -3.83
N ILE A 51 8.64 4.25 -2.90
CA ILE A 51 7.69 5.37 -3.06
C ILE A 51 8.09 6.23 -4.26
N MET A 52 9.38 6.59 -4.37
CA MET A 52 9.88 7.37 -5.51
C MET A 52 9.66 6.66 -6.83
N ASP A 53 9.87 5.35 -6.89
CA ASP A 53 9.70 4.57 -8.11
C ASP A 53 8.23 4.46 -8.50
N ILE A 54 7.31 4.31 -7.53
CA ILE A 54 5.86 4.39 -7.79
C ILE A 54 5.50 5.75 -8.41
N ILE A 55 5.97 6.86 -7.81
CA ILE A 55 5.68 8.21 -8.31
C ILE A 55 6.23 8.40 -9.73
N LYS A 56 7.47 7.97 -10.00
CA LYS A 56 8.08 8.06 -11.35
C LYS A 56 7.28 7.29 -12.40
N VAL A 57 6.84 6.07 -12.07
CA VAL A 57 6.02 5.25 -12.98
C VAL A 57 4.68 5.95 -13.26
N CYS A 58 4.04 6.53 -12.24
CA CYS A 58 2.81 7.30 -12.43
C CYS A 58 3.04 8.54 -13.30
N ILE A 59 4.15 9.27 -13.15
CA ILE A 59 4.50 10.41 -14.00
C ILE A 59 4.65 9.96 -15.46
N VAL A 60 5.45 8.92 -15.71
CA VAL A 60 5.65 8.39 -17.08
C VAL A 60 4.33 7.90 -17.67
N ALA A 61 3.46 7.29 -16.88
CA ALA A 61 2.14 6.86 -17.33
C ALA A 61 1.21 8.04 -17.64
N LEU A 62 1.34 9.17 -16.95
CA LEU A 62 0.62 10.39 -17.28
C LEU A 62 1.17 11.06 -18.54
N ASP A 63 2.48 11.03 -18.75
CA ASP A 63 3.10 11.66 -19.94
C ASP A 63 2.82 10.87 -21.22
N ALA A 64 2.68 9.54 -21.12
CA ALA A 64 2.45 8.64 -22.24
C ALA A 64 0.96 8.36 -22.54
N GLN A 65 0.04 9.25 -22.13
CA GLN A 65 -1.42 9.07 -22.30
C GLN A 65 -1.87 8.80 -23.74
N GLU A 66 -1.14 9.27 -24.76
CA GLU A 66 -1.50 9.07 -26.18
C GLU A 66 -0.95 7.77 -26.79
N ASP A 67 0.13 7.21 -26.25
CA ASP A 67 0.89 6.10 -26.86
C ASP A 67 0.56 4.71 -26.29
N LEU A 68 -0.20 4.65 -25.20
CA LEU A 68 -0.44 3.42 -24.47
C LEU A 68 -1.93 3.05 -24.48
N ALA A 69 -2.18 1.74 -24.55
CA ALA A 69 -3.54 1.24 -24.72
C ALA A 69 -4.44 1.69 -23.54
N PRO A 70 -5.71 2.04 -23.79
CA PRO A 70 -6.59 2.70 -22.81
C PRO A 70 -6.79 1.92 -21.50
N GLN A 71 -6.57 0.60 -21.48
CA GLN A 71 -6.59 -0.19 -20.25
C GLN A 71 -5.46 0.13 -19.24
N PHE A 72 -4.38 0.78 -19.70
CA PHE A 72 -3.22 1.14 -18.87
C PHE A 72 -3.22 2.61 -18.41
N HIS A 73 -4.08 3.47 -18.99
CA HIS A 73 -4.06 4.94 -18.78
C HIS A 73 -5.39 5.51 -18.31
N SER A 74 -6.20 4.74 -17.58
CA SER A 74 -7.29 5.38 -16.87
C SER A 74 -6.68 6.27 -15.77
N ALA A 75 -7.03 7.56 -15.75
CA ALA A 75 -6.63 8.47 -14.67
C ALA A 75 -7.01 7.89 -13.28
N SER A 76 -8.06 7.06 -13.24
CA SER A 76 -8.46 6.29 -12.07
C SER A 76 -7.39 5.29 -11.61
N ASN A 77 -6.76 4.54 -12.53
CA ASN A 77 -5.72 3.57 -12.18
C ASN A 77 -4.48 4.26 -11.59
N ILE A 78 -4.07 5.37 -12.20
CA ILE A 78 -2.93 6.17 -11.74
C ILE A 78 -3.22 6.75 -10.35
N SER A 79 -4.44 7.27 -10.14
CA SER A 79 -4.89 7.75 -8.83
C SER A 79 -4.82 6.65 -7.76
N SER A 80 -5.33 5.46 -8.05
CA SER A 80 -5.31 4.35 -7.08
C SER A 80 -3.88 3.90 -6.71
N VAL A 81 -2.94 3.97 -7.65
CA VAL A 81 -1.52 3.65 -7.39
C VAL A 81 -0.86 4.76 -6.56
N LEU A 82 -1.18 6.02 -6.82
CA LEU A 82 -0.72 7.15 -6.00
C LEU A 82 -1.29 7.09 -4.57
N ASP A 83 -2.52 6.62 -4.38
CA ASP A 83 -3.10 6.40 -3.04
C ASP A 83 -2.31 5.36 -2.24
N ILE A 84 -1.74 4.33 -2.91
CA ILE A 84 -0.83 3.37 -2.26
C ILE A 84 0.48 4.07 -1.88
N ALA A 85 1.04 4.89 -2.78
CA ALA A 85 2.25 5.66 -2.47
C ALA A 85 2.06 6.56 -1.25
N LEU A 86 0.91 7.25 -1.16
CA LEU A 86 0.55 8.10 -0.02
C LEU A 86 0.50 7.31 1.30
N GLN A 87 -0.10 6.12 1.29
CA GLN A 87 -0.16 5.24 2.47
C GLN A 87 1.21 4.76 2.94
N LEU A 88 2.22 4.75 2.07
CA LEU A 88 3.57 4.30 2.38
C LEU A 88 4.45 5.40 2.96
N ILE A 89 4.07 6.68 2.87
CA ILE A 89 4.90 7.80 3.33
C ILE A 89 5.02 7.78 4.87
N PRO A 90 6.23 7.64 5.42
CA PRO A 90 6.45 7.61 6.87
C PRO A 90 6.48 9.03 7.46
N MET A 91 5.31 9.67 7.52
CA MET A 91 5.15 11.09 7.91
C MET A 91 5.57 11.38 9.35
N GLU A 92 5.37 10.45 10.27
CA GLU A 92 5.75 10.65 11.67
C GLU A 92 7.27 10.49 11.83
N GLU A 93 7.85 9.50 11.14
CA GLU A 93 9.28 9.23 11.19
C GLU A 93 10.10 10.29 10.45
N SER A 94 9.53 10.98 9.46
CA SER A 94 10.20 12.13 8.84
C SER A 94 10.46 13.27 9.84
N GLN A 95 9.59 13.46 10.85
CA GLN A 95 9.83 14.45 11.91
C GLN A 95 11.03 14.07 12.78
N VAL A 96 11.26 12.77 12.98
CA VAL A 96 12.43 12.26 13.70
C VAL A 96 13.70 12.59 12.92
N LEU A 97 13.68 12.45 11.59
CA LEU A 97 14.81 12.79 10.73
C LEU A 97 15.17 14.28 10.82
N ASP A 98 14.17 15.16 10.87
CA ASP A 98 14.37 16.60 11.07
C ASP A 98 15.05 16.88 12.42
N ASN A 99 14.58 16.23 13.49
CA ASN A 99 15.18 16.36 14.82
C ASN A 99 16.64 15.88 14.84
N CYS A 100 16.95 14.77 14.15
CA CYS A 100 18.32 14.29 13.99
C CYS A 100 19.21 15.32 13.30
N TYR A 101 18.70 15.98 12.26
CA TYR A 101 19.45 17.03 11.56
C TYR A 101 19.68 18.26 12.46
N GLN A 102 18.68 18.69 13.23
CA GLN A 102 18.85 19.78 14.20
C GLN A 102 19.90 19.44 15.28
N LEU A 103 19.90 18.20 15.78
CA LEU A 103 20.91 17.73 16.72
C LEU A 103 22.31 17.77 16.09
N HIS A 104 22.45 17.30 14.85
CA HIS A 104 23.72 17.34 14.12
C HIS A 104 24.29 18.76 14.04
N LEU A 105 23.45 19.76 13.72
CA LEU A 105 23.85 21.16 13.64
C LEU A 105 24.35 21.71 14.99
N ARG A 106 23.65 21.41 16.09
CA ARG A 106 24.05 21.83 17.44
C ARG A 106 25.39 21.21 17.86
N LEU A 107 25.59 19.94 17.55
CA LEU A 107 26.84 19.23 17.86
C LEU A 107 28.03 19.78 17.07
N LYS A 108 27.79 20.28 15.85
CA LYS A 108 28.83 20.93 15.04
C LYS A 108 29.24 22.28 15.66
N GLN A 109 28.28 23.09 16.08
CA GLN A 109 28.52 24.40 16.72
C GLN A 109 29.26 24.31 18.06
N GLN A 110 29.15 23.20 18.79
CA GLN A 110 29.87 22.98 20.05
C GLN A 110 31.34 22.56 19.85
N LYS A 111 31.74 22.21 18.62
CA LYS A 111 33.10 21.78 18.28
C LYS A 111 33.94 22.90 17.63
N GLU A 112 33.30 24.02 17.27
CA GLU A 112 33.92 25.26 16.78
C GLU A 112 34.11 26.24 17.96
#